data_AF-A0A4Z1KJF5-F1
#
_entry.id   AF-A0A4Z1KJF5-F1
#
_cell.length_a   1.000
_cell.length_b   1.000
_cell.length_c   1.000
_cell.angle_alpha   90.00
_cell.angle_beta   90.00
_cell.angle_gamma   90.00
#
_symmetry.space_group_name_H-M   'P 1'
#
loop_
_entity.id
_entity.type
_entity.pdbx_description
1 polymer ?
#
loop_
_entity_poly.entity_id
_entity_poly.type
_entity_poly.pdbx_seq_one_letter_code
_entity_poly.pdbx_strand_id
1 'polypeptide(L)'
;MDIKPTKELIYAMAVIVVAMIYFAFTKTPNAKITKINPSPEKPRCLRILEIPLGVTRSDLEADLKRYLSMYGPGCYLTLAHSSSTLTATINTLKFPQEFPYLIDEKFTGVTPISDGNNTSVDIIFIPGLGSHPIGSFKAKHKDYVWIRDSLPKDIPSARVLVYGYDTSILDGNAKHSIPDLAKEFLSSINAFRTATKVLVILSYTYSYTKIQSADQSKTNYFRSP
;
A
#
# COMPACT_ATOMS: atom_id res chain seq x y z
N MET A 1 -17.34 26.24 1.04
CA MET A 1 -18.34 25.44 1.78
C MET A 1 -17.62 24.76 2.91
N ASP A 2 -17.91 25.18 4.14
CA ASP A 2 -17.27 24.70 5.36
C ASP A 2 -18.06 23.49 5.87
N ILE A 3 -17.56 22.27 5.58
CA ILE A 3 -18.24 21.02 5.96
C ILE A 3 -17.83 20.69 7.39
N LYS A 4 -18.65 21.07 8.36
CA LYS A 4 -18.46 20.70 9.76
C LYS A 4 -18.75 19.21 9.91
N PRO A 5 -17.78 18.36 10.32
CA PRO A 5 -18.01 16.93 10.48
C PRO A 5 -19.05 16.68 11.59
N THR A 6 -20.01 15.79 11.35
CA THR A 6 -21.02 15.39 12.33
C THR A 6 -20.38 14.60 13.48
N LYS A 7 -21.00 14.60 14.67
CA LYS A 7 -20.49 13.86 15.84
C LYS A 7 -20.33 12.36 15.53
N GLU A 8 -21.26 11.79 14.78
CA GLU A 8 -21.20 10.40 14.30
C GLU A 8 -19.96 10.13 13.45
N LEU A 9 -19.58 11.07 12.58
CA LEU A 9 -18.39 10.94 11.76
C LEU A 9 -17.12 10.99 12.63
N ILE A 10 -17.09 11.85 13.64
CA ILE A 10 -15.96 11.95 14.57
C ILE A 10 -15.81 10.65 15.38
N TYR A 11 -16.91 10.06 15.85
CA TYR A 11 -16.87 8.78 16.56
C TYR A 11 -16.43 7.63 15.64
N ALA A 12 -16.93 7.55 14.42
CA ALA A 12 -16.49 6.56 13.45
C ALA A 12 -14.98 6.67 13.16
N MET A 13 -14.48 7.90 12.98
CA MET A 13 -13.05 8.16 12.80
C MET A 13 -12.23 7.72 14.01
N ALA A 14 -12.67 8.04 15.23
CA ALA A 14 -11.96 7.66 16.45
C ALA A 14 -11.90 6.14 16.63
N VAL A 15 -13.00 5.43 16.35
CA VAL A 15 -13.06 3.96 16.41
C VAL A 15 -12.12 3.33 15.39
N ILE A 16 -12.07 3.85 14.16
CA ILE A 16 -11.15 3.36 13.12
C ILE A 16 -9.70 3.57 13.53
N VAL A 17 -9.35 4.75 14.05
CA VAL A 17 -7.98 5.04 14.52
C VAL A 17 -7.59 4.12 15.68
N VAL A 18 -8.47 3.93 16.66
CA VAL A 18 -8.24 3.03 17.79
C VAL A 18 -8.10 1.58 17.33
N ALA A 19 -8.94 1.12 16.41
CA ALA A 19 -8.83 -0.22 15.83
C ALA A 19 -7.51 -0.41 15.06
N MET A 20 -7.09 0.58 14.26
CA MET A 20 -5.81 0.54 13.56
C MET A 20 -4.62 0.47 14.52
N ILE A 21 -4.63 1.27 15.58
CA ILE A 21 -3.63 1.23 16.64
C ILE A 21 -3.63 -0.16 17.30
N TYR A 22 -4.79 -0.65 17.72
CA TYR A 22 -4.94 -1.97 18.34
C TYR A 22 -4.39 -3.10 17.46
N PHE A 23 -4.75 -3.14 16.17
CA PHE A 23 -4.25 -4.17 15.25
C PHE A 23 -2.74 -4.06 14.98
N ALA A 24 -2.20 -2.83 14.89
CA ALA A 24 -0.76 -2.62 14.73
C ALA A 24 0.04 -3.14 15.93
N PHE A 25 -0.46 -2.97 17.16
CA PHE A 25 0.24 -3.39 18.38
C PHE A 25 0.03 -4.86 18.75
N THR A 26 -1.15 -5.44 18.47
CA THR A 26 -1.48 -6.82 18.89
C THR A 26 -0.99 -7.91 17.94
N LYS A 27 -0.69 -7.60 16.66
CA LYS A 27 -0.27 -8.60 15.65
C LYS A 27 1.20 -8.49 15.23
N THR A 28 2.11 -8.35 16.18
CA THR A 28 3.56 -8.49 15.92
C THR A 28 4.12 -9.76 16.57
N PRO A 29 4.46 -10.82 15.80
CA PRO A 29 5.23 -11.92 16.36
C PRO A 29 6.66 -11.45 16.60
N ASN A 30 7.11 -11.62 17.85
CA ASN A 30 8.47 -11.39 18.28
C ASN A 30 9.32 -12.59 17.82
N ALA A 31 10.28 -12.38 16.92
CA ALA A 31 11.19 -13.44 16.48
C ALA A 31 12.62 -12.90 16.33
N LYS A 32 13.56 -13.62 16.94
CA LYS A 32 15.00 -13.35 16.90
C LYS A 32 15.56 -13.60 15.49
N ILE A 33 16.50 -12.77 15.08
CA ILE A 33 17.18 -12.86 13.77
C ILE A 33 18.27 -13.93 13.85
N THR A 34 18.11 -15.01 13.09
CA THR A 34 19.20 -15.96 12.79
C THR A 34 19.60 -15.77 11.34
N LYS A 35 20.90 -15.48 11.10
CA LYS A 35 21.47 -15.33 9.75
C LYS A 35 21.48 -16.70 9.06
N ILE A 36 20.86 -16.83 7.88
CA ILE A 36 20.91 -18.02 7.04
C ILE A 36 20.99 -17.58 5.57
N ASN A 37 22.02 -18.04 4.85
CA ASN A 37 22.24 -18.25 3.39
C ASN A 37 21.60 -17.30 2.35
N PRO A 38 22.08 -17.24 1.08
CA PRO A 38 21.40 -16.43 0.05
C PRO A 38 19.94 -16.87 -0.06
N SER A 39 19.05 -15.97 0.39
CA SER A 39 17.61 -16.19 0.41
C SER A 39 17.14 -16.51 -1.01
N PRO A 40 16.23 -17.49 -1.20
CA PRO A 40 15.54 -17.63 -2.48
C PRO A 40 14.95 -16.28 -2.90
N GLU A 41 14.97 -16.00 -4.21
CA GLU A 41 14.43 -14.78 -4.79
C GLU A 41 13.00 -14.57 -4.29
N LYS A 42 12.71 -13.42 -3.70
CA LYS A 42 11.41 -13.14 -3.09
C LYS A 42 10.48 -12.54 -4.14
N PRO A 43 9.20 -12.98 -4.21
CA PRO A 43 8.23 -12.39 -5.12
C PRO A 43 8.05 -10.90 -4.79
N ARG A 44 8.03 -10.07 -5.85
CA ARG A 44 7.80 -8.63 -5.75
C ARG A 44 6.32 -8.36 -5.89
N CYS A 45 5.82 -7.35 -5.18
CA CYS A 45 4.47 -6.85 -5.40
C CYS A 45 4.50 -5.86 -6.55
N LEU A 46 3.61 -6.03 -7.52
CA LEU A 46 3.52 -5.28 -8.76
C LEU A 46 2.08 -4.80 -8.96
N ARG A 47 1.95 -3.64 -9.60
CA ARG A 47 0.68 -3.04 -9.99
C ARG A 47 0.49 -3.21 -11.49
N ILE A 48 -0.64 -3.75 -11.90
CA ILE A 48 -1.09 -3.78 -13.29
C ILE A 48 -2.02 -2.58 -13.48
N LEU A 49 -1.70 -1.75 -14.47
CA LEU A 49 -2.36 -0.48 -14.74
C LEU A 49 -3.28 -0.58 -15.97
N GLU A 50 -4.26 0.34 -16.02
CA GLU A 50 -5.10 0.62 -17.18
C GLU A 50 -5.87 -0.60 -17.71
N ILE A 51 -6.31 -1.49 -16.82
CA ILE A 51 -7.13 -2.63 -17.19
C ILE A 51 -8.51 -2.10 -17.63
N PRO A 52 -9.05 -2.51 -18.80
CA PRO A 52 -10.36 -2.05 -19.25
C PRO A 52 -11.49 -2.45 -18.28
N LEU A 53 -12.49 -1.58 -18.09
CA LEU A 53 -13.60 -1.78 -17.14
C LEU A 53 -14.44 -3.06 -17.37
N GLY A 54 -14.40 -3.64 -18.57
CA GLY A 54 -15.11 -4.88 -18.90
C GLY A 54 -14.37 -6.16 -18.52
N VAL A 55 -13.10 -6.08 -18.14
CA VAL A 55 -12.28 -7.24 -17.76
C VAL A 55 -12.67 -7.71 -16.37
N THR A 56 -13.10 -8.97 -16.26
CA THR A 56 -13.38 -9.56 -14.96
C THR A 56 -12.11 -10.08 -14.30
N ARG A 57 -12.17 -10.36 -13.00
CA ARG A 57 -11.09 -11.03 -12.29
C ARG A 57 -10.72 -12.36 -12.96
N SER A 58 -11.71 -13.13 -13.40
CA SER A 58 -11.48 -14.42 -14.04
C SER A 58 -10.75 -14.29 -15.37
N ASP A 59 -11.05 -13.26 -16.17
CA ASP A 59 -10.38 -12.98 -17.43
C ASP A 59 -8.90 -12.63 -17.19
N LEU A 60 -8.65 -11.74 -16.22
CA LEU A 60 -7.29 -11.39 -15.82
C LEU A 60 -6.53 -12.60 -15.27
N GLU A 61 -7.17 -13.46 -14.49
CA GLU A 61 -6.55 -14.71 -14.02
C GLU A 61 -6.23 -15.68 -15.17
N ALA A 62 -7.04 -15.72 -16.23
CA ALA A 62 -6.77 -16.53 -17.41
C ALA A 62 -5.55 -16.01 -18.18
N ASP A 63 -5.44 -14.69 -18.34
CA ASP A 63 -4.25 -14.06 -18.94
C ASP A 63 -3.01 -14.32 -18.09
N LEU A 64 -3.09 -14.13 -16.77
CA LEU A 64 -1.97 -14.41 -15.88
C LEU A 64 -1.52 -15.88 -15.98
N LYS A 65 -2.43 -16.85 -16.02
CA LYS A 65 -2.08 -18.27 -16.22
C LYS A 65 -1.42 -18.55 -17.57
N ARG A 66 -1.81 -17.83 -18.62
CA ARG A 66 -1.26 -17.98 -19.97
C ARG A 66 0.18 -17.45 -20.06
N TYR A 67 0.45 -16.32 -19.40
CA TYR A 67 1.71 -15.60 -19.53
C TYR A 67 2.72 -15.91 -18.40
N LEU A 68 2.25 -16.28 -17.21
CA LEU A 68 3.07 -16.57 -16.04
C LEU A 68 2.99 -18.06 -15.71
N SER A 69 4.01 -18.83 -16.10
CA SER A 69 4.11 -20.26 -15.77
C SER A 69 4.14 -20.56 -14.27
N MET A 70 4.52 -19.57 -13.44
CA MET A 70 4.55 -19.68 -11.98
C MET A 70 3.28 -19.17 -11.31
N TYR A 71 2.30 -18.65 -12.05
CA TYR A 71 1.04 -18.19 -11.46
C TYR A 71 0.27 -19.38 -10.88
N GLY A 72 -0.10 -19.28 -9.60
CA GLY A 72 -0.73 -20.37 -8.88
C GLY A 72 -1.24 -19.95 -7.50
N PRO A 73 -1.56 -20.91 -6.62
CA PRO A 73 -2.19 -20.65 -5.31
C PRO A 73 -1.38 -19.76 -4.35
N GLY A 74 -0.09 -19.54 -4.62
CA GLY A 74 0.77 -18.61 -3.87
C GLY A 74 0.79 -17.18 -4.41
N CYS A 75 0.16 -16.95 -5.56
CA CYS A 75 -0.03 -15.62 -6.14
C CYS A 75 -1.34 -15.04 -5.64
N TYR A 76 -1.27 -13.81 -5.21
CA TYR A 76 -2.36 -12.97 -4.82
C TYR A 76 -2.75 -12.07 -5.98
N LEU A 77 -4.05 -11.85 -6.16
CA LEU A 77 -4.59 -10.93 -7.17
C LEU A 77 -5.70 -10.07 -6.58
N THR A 78 -5.60 -8.75 -6.73
CA THR A 78 -6.74 -7.82 -6.62
C THR A 78 -7.19 -7.35 -7.97
N LEU A 79 -8.43 -6.91 -8.04
CA LEU A 79 -8.95 -6.09 -9.12
C LEU A 79 -9.84 -5.03 -8.48
N ALA A 80 -9.55 -3.76 -8.74
CA ALA A 80 -10.26 -2.64 -8.14
C ALA A 80 -10.36 -1.45 -9.12
N HIS A 81 -11.37 -0.61 -8.95
CA HIS A 81 -11.66 0.53 -9.81
C HIS A 81 -10.76 1.73 -9.52
N SER A 82 -10.00 2.12 -10.53
CA SER A 82 -9.19 3.33 -10.58
C SER A 82 -9.85 4.36 -11.49
N SER A 83 -10.73 5.20 -10.93
CA SER A 83 -11.47 6.31 -11.57
C SER A 83 -12.21 6.00 -12.90
N SER A 84 -11.49 5.60 -13.94
CA SER A 84 -11.94 5.31 -15.32
C SER A 84 -11.45 3.95 -15.86
N THR A 85 -10.56 3.26 -15.13
CA THR A 85 -10.00 1.95 -15.48
C THR A 85 -10.02 1.03 -14.26
N LEU A 86 -9.66 -0.23 -14.44
CA LEU A 86 -9.35 -1.16 -13.36
C LEU A 86 -7.83 -1.18 -13.12
N THR A 87 -7.46 -1.45 -11.88
CA THR A 87 -6.09 -1.65 -11.43
C THR A 87 -6.03 -2.97 -10.66
N ALA A 88 -4.96 -3.73 -10.85
CA ALA A 88 -4.74 -4.97 -10.12
C ALA A 88 -3.39 -4.92 -9.38
N THR A 89 -3.30 -5.64 -8.27
CA THR A 89 -2.04 -5.90 -7.58
C THR A 89 -1.75 -7.38 -7.56
N ILE A 90 -0.52 -7.75 -7.86
CA ILE A 90 -0.05 -9.14 -7.93
C ILE A 90 1.31 -9.28 -7.28
N ASN A 91 1.61 -10.43 -6.68
CA ASN A 91 2.97 -10.80 -6.29
C ASN A 91 3.53 -11.86 -7.26
N THR A 92 4.65 -11.55 -7.90
CA THR A 92 5.36 -12.49 -8.78
C THR A 92 6.85 -12.21 -8.79
N LEU A 93 7.64 -13.20 -9.20
CA LEU A 93 9.10 -13.08 -9.34
C LEU A 93 9.48 -12.37 -10.63
N LYS A 94 8.79 -12.67 -11.73
CA LYS A 94 9.10 -12.17 -13.07
C LYS A 94 7.82 -11.98 -13.87
N PHE A 95 7.78 -10.91 -14.65
CA PHE A 95 6.77 -10.71 -15.70
C PHE A 95 7.41 -10.93 -17.07
N PRO A 96 6.70 -11.58 -18.01
CA PRO A 96 7.16 -11.64 -19.39
C PRO A 96 7.12 -10.26 -20.02
N GLN A 97 8.03 -10.02 -20.98
CA GLN A 97 8.15 -8.74 -21.67
C GLN A 97 6.91 -8.40 -22.53
N GLU A 98 6.15 -9.41 -22.96
CA GLU A 98 4.97 -9.28 -23.83
C GLU A 98 3.64 -9.38 -23.08
N PHE A 99 3.61 -9.06 -21.78
CA PHE A 99 2.34 -9.02 -21.05
C PHE A 99 1.46 -7.86 -21.56
N PRO A 100 0.16 -8.06 -21.82
CA PRO A 100 -0.68 -7.08 -22.53
C PRO A 100 -1.03 -5.83 -21.71
N TYR A 101 -0.60 -5.73 -20.46
CA TYR A 101 -0.90 -4.62 -19.57
C TYR A 101 0.38 -3.94 -19.06
N LEU A 102 0.25 -2.66 -18.73
CA LEU A 102 1.33 -1.88 -18.13
C LEU A 102 1.61 -2.34 -16.69
N ILE A 103 2.89 -2.51 -16.37
CA ILE A 103 3.35 -2.94 -15.05
C ILE A 103 4.08 -1.80 -14.36
N ASP A 104 3.76 -1.58 -13.09
CA ASP A 104 4.40 -0.61 -12.22
C ASP A 104 4.86 -1.25 -10.91
N GLU A 105 6.13 -1.03 -10.53
CA GLU A 105 6.71 -1.50 -9.27
C GLU A 105 6.70 -0.42 -8.18
N LYS A 106 6.51 0.85 -8.54
CA LYS A 106 6.70 1.98 -7.63
C LYS A 106 5.43 2.34 -6.87
N PHE A 107 4.27 2.04 -7.44
CA PHE A 107 2.96 2.36 -6.88
C PHE A 107 2.76 3.86 -6.64
N THR A 108 3.39 4.73 -7.44
CA THR A 108 3.22 6.19 -7.31
C THR A 108 1.77 6.58 -7.60
N GLY A 109 1.22 7.46 -6.75
CA GLY A 109 -0.17 7.90 -6.81
C GLY A 109 -1.12 6.96 -6.07
N VAL A 110 -2.43 7.15 -6.30
CA VAL A 110 -3.49 6.36 -5.69
C VAL A 110 -3.55 4.97 -6.32
N THR A 111 -3.55 3.94 -5.47
CA THR A 111 -3.76 2.55 -5.86
C THR A 111 -4.93 1.98 -5.07
N PRO A 112 -6.08 1.73 -5.72
CA PRO A 112 -7.17 0.98 -5.12
C PRO A 112 -6.76 -0.48 -4.87
N ILE A 113 -6.94 -0.94 -3.64
CA ILE A 113 -6.64 -2.32 -3.22
C ILE A 113 -7.94 -3.12 -3.06
N SER A 114 -9.03 -2.45 -2.68
CA SER A 114 -10.36 -3.04 -2.61
C SER A 114 -11.39 -1.94 -2.82
N ASP A 115 -12.40 -2.18 -3.66
CA ASP A 115 -13.44 -1.19 -3.94
C ASP A 115 -14.46 -1.01 -2.81
N GLY A 116 -14.57 -1.98 -1.90
CA GLY A 116 -15.67 -2.07 -0.94
C GLY A 116 -17.02 -2.38 -1.62
N ASN A 117 -17.93 -2.99 -0.88
CA ASN A 117 -19.29 -3.25 -1.31
C ASN A 117 -20.15 -2.02 -0.99
N ASN A 118 -20.73 -1.37 -2.01
CA ASN A 118 -21.50 -0.13 -1.86
C ASN A 118 -20.70 0.94 -1.08
N THR A 119 -19.54 1.31 -1.61
CA THR A 119 -18.57 2.19 -0.96
C THR A 119 -19.22 3.45 -0.37
N SER A 120 -19.13 3.61 0.96
CA SER A 120 -19.54 4.84 1.66
C SER A 120 -18.35 5.67 2.14
N VAL A 121 -17.17 5.05 2.24
CA VAL A 121 -15.96 5.69 2.72
C VAL A 121 -14.72 5.18 1.97
N ASP A 122 -13.78 6.08 1.71
CA ASP A 122 -12.44 5.77 1.20
C ASP A 122 -11.45 5.84 2.36
N ILE A 123 -10.70 4.76 2.62
CA ILE A 123 -9.60 4.73 3.59
C ILE A 123 -8.28 4.74 2.84
N ILE A 124 -7.49 5.79 3.02
CA ILE A 124 -6.23 5.99 2.30
C ILE A 124 -5.05 5.71 3.23
N PHE A 125 -4.26 4.70 2.89
CA PHE A 125 -3.04 4.32 3.57
C PHE A 125 -1.83 4.99 2.92
N ILE A 126 -1.08 5.75 3.73
CA ILE A 126 0.16 6.39 3.30
C ILE A 126 1.33 5.65 3.96
N PRO A 127 2.27 5.08 3.18
CA PRO A 127 3.43 4.40 3.72
C PRO A 127 4.41 5.39 4.35
N GLY A 128 5.24 4.89 5.27
CA GLY A 128 6.32 5.66 5.86
C GLY A 128 7.45 5.96 4.87
N LEU A 129 8.35 6.87 5.24
CA LEU A 129 9.51 7.22 4.42
C LEU A 129 10.38 6.00 4.11
N GLY A 130 10.83 5.88 2.86
CA GLY A 130 11.72 4.79 2.43
C GLY A 130 11.08 3.41 2.46
N SER A 131 9.75 3.31 2.43
CA SER A 131 9.02 2.03 2.52
C SER A 131 8.11 1.79 1.31
N HIS A 132 7.94 0.53 0.94
CA HIS A 132 7.12 0.15 -0.20
C HIS A 132 5.62 0.36 0.11
N PRO A 133 4.81 0.94 -0.78
CA PRO A 133 3.41 1.26 -0.48
C PRO A 133 2.56 0.07 -0.01
N ILE A 134 2.62 -1.07 -0.69
CA ILE A 134 1.97 -2.32 -0.20
C ILE A 134 2.78 -3.03 0.88
N GLY A 135 4.09 -3.17 0.68
CA GLY A 135 4.98 -3.91 1.57
C GLY A 135 5.03 -3.38 3.02
N SER A 136 4.75 -2.09 3.23
CA SER A 136 4.67 -1.47 4.57
C SER A 136 3.62 -2.10 5.48
N PHE A 137 2.61 -2.72 4.88
CA PHE A 137 1.48 -3.34 5.58
C PHE A 137 1.54 -4.88 5.55
N LYS A 138 2.68 -5.43 5.12
CA LYS A 138 2.91 -6.87 5.01
C LYS A 138 3.39 -7.44 6.35
N ALA A 139 2.82 -8.57 6.79
CA ALA A 139 3.30 -9.28 7.96
C ALA A 139 4.70 -9.86 7.71
N LYS A 140 5.52 -9.90 8.77
CA LYS A 140 6.85 -10.50 8.71
C LYS A 140 6.73 -11.98 8.30
N HIS A 141 7.54 -12.39 7.31
CA HIS A 141 7.67 -13.77 6.83
C HIS A 141 6.41 -14.43 6.23
N LYS A 142 5.36 -13.65 5.91
CA LYS A 142 4.15 -14.14 5.24
C LYS A 142 3.80 -13.25 4.07
N ASP A 143 3.07 -13.77 3.08
CA ASP A 143 2.52 -12.94 1.99
C ASP A 143 1.24 -12.17 2.38
N TYR A 144 0.90 -12.21 3.66
CA TYR A 144 -0.26 -11.57 4.23
C TYR A 144 -0.07 -10.06 4.36
N VAL A 145 -0.99 -9.28 3.80
CA VAL A 145 -1.03 -7.81 3.84
C VAL A 145 -2.34 -7.39 4.52
N TRP A 146 -2.28 -6.81 5.72
CA TRP A 146 -3.48 -6.71 6.56
C TRP A 146 -4.54 -5.72 6.03
N ILE A 147 -4.10 -4.62 5.39
CA ILE A 147 -5.00 -3.64 4.75
C ILE A 147 -5.80 -4.23 3.58
N ARG A 148 -5.37 -5.38 3.09
CA ARG A 148 -5.89 -6.06 1.90
C ARG A 148 -6.65 -7.32 2.26
N ASP A 149 -6.10 -8.11 3.18
CA ASP A 149 -6.59 -9.46 3.49
C ASP A 149 -7.59 -9.50 4.65
N SER A 150 -7.59 -8.50 5.53
CA SER A 150 -8.52 -8.42 6.68
C SER A 150 -9.37 -7.16 6.66
N LEU A 151 -8.78 -5.99 6.42
CA LEU A 151 -9.53 -4.72 6.51
C LEU A 151 -10.79 -4.67 5.63
N PRO A 152 -10.79 -5.17 4.37
CA PRO A 152 -12.02 -5.20 3.57
C PRO A 152 -13.11 -6.13 4.12
N LYS A 153 -12.75 -7.11 4.98
CA LYS A 153 -13.71 -7.98 5.66
C LYS A 153 -14.24 -7.32 6.93
N ASP A 154 -13.37 -6.61 7.64
CA ASP A 154 -13.71 -5.92 8.88
C ASP A 154 -14.58 -4.68 8.60
N ILE A 155 -14.35 -4.00 7.46
CA ILE A 155 -15.12 -2.81 7.02
C ILE A 155 -15.52 -2.98 5.54
N PRO A 156 -16.53 -3.79 5.21
CA PRO A 156 -16.90 -4.09 3.82
C PRO A 156 -17.37 -2.89 3.02
N SER A 157 -17.91 -1.86 3.66
CA SER A 157 -18.36 -0.62 3.00
C SER A 157 -17.23 0.38 2.71
N ALA A 158 -15.99 0.05 3.11
CA ALA A 158 -14.85 0.89 2.85
C ALA A 158 -14.10 0.46 1.59
N ARG A 159 -13.77 1.44 0.74
CA ARG A 159 -12.76 1.29 -0.29
C ARG A 159 -11.40 1.51 0.33
N VAL A 160 -10.50 0.57 0.13
CA VAL A 160 -9.13 0.66 0.63
C VAL A 160 -8.22 1.16 -0.49
N LEU A 161 -7.58 2.28 -0.24
CA LEU A 161 -6.64 2.93 -1.15
C LEU A 161 -5.25 2.97 -0.50
N VAL A 162 -4.21 2.87 -1.31
CA VAL A 162 -2.83 3.13 -0.91
C VAL A 162 -2.30 4.28 -1.75
N TYR A 163 -1.61 5.24 -1.14
CA TYR A 163 -0.96 6.33 -1.86
C TYR A 163 0.56 6.17 -1.80
N GLY A 164 1.19 5.88 -2.93
CA GLY A 164 2.65 5.88 -3.04
C GLY A 164 3.18 7.24 -3.49
N TYR A 165 4.36 7.59 -3.00
CA TYR A 165 5.10 8.79 -3.36
C TYR A 165 6.58 8.46 -3.52
N ASP A 166 7.35 9.36 -4.13
CA ASP A 166 8.79 9.16 -4.26
C ASP A 166 9.45 9.19 -2.87
N THR A 167 9.91 8.02 -2.42
CA THR A 167 10.55 7.87 -1.12
C THR A 167 12.01 8.32 -1.09
N SER A 168 12.57 8.76 -2.22
CA SER A 168 13.97 9.21 -2.36
C SER A 168 14.24 10.59 -1.74
N ILE A 169 13.28 11.12 -0.99
CA ILE A 169 13.40 12.39 -0.24
C ILE A 169 14.45 12.37 0.87
N LEU A 170 15.02 11.21 1.21
CA LEU A 170 16.14 11.10 2.17
C LEU A 170 17.52 11.17 1.51
N ASP A 171 17.58 11.14 0.17
CA ASP A 171 18.83 11.28 -0.56
C ASP A 171 19.17 12.77 -0.71
N GLY A 172 20.44 13.16 -0.62
CA GLY A 172 20.86 14.57 -0.73
C GLY A 172 20.49 15.27 -2.05
N ASN A 173 19.92 14.53 -3.01
CA ASN A 173 19.37 14.99 -4.29
C ASN A 173 17.83 14.91 -4.34
N ALA A 174 17.16 14.95 -3.18
CA ALA A 174 15.70 14.91 -3.08
C ALA A 174 15.04 15.90 -4.06
N LYS A 175 14.28 15.36 -5.02
CA LYS A 175 13.62 16.17 -6.06
C LYS A 175 12.42 16.95 -5.56
N HIS A 176 11.84 16.56 -4.42
CA HIS A 176 10.60 17.12 -3.90
C HIS A 176 10.74 17.44 -2.40
N SER A 177 10.26 18.60 -1.98
CA SER A 177 10.14 18.92 -0.55
C SER A 177 8.89 18.26 0.06
N ILE A 178 8.82 18.15 1.39
CA ILE A 178 7.61 17.65 2.08
C ILE A 178 6.35 18.45 1.68
N PRO A 179 6.38 19.79 1.59
CA PRO A 179 5.26 20.56 1.04
C PRO A 179 4.87 20.18 -0.39
N ASP A 180 5.84 19.88 -1.26
CA ASP A 180 5.53 19.49 -2.65
C ASP A 180 4.84 18.13 -2.70
N LEU A 181 5.32 17.16 -1.92
CA LEU A 181 4.65 15.87 -1.76
C LEU A 181 3.24 16.02 -1.20
N ALA A 182 3.03 16.92 -0.24
CA ALA A 182 1.69 17.19 0.30
C ALA A 182 0.76 17.80 -0.76
N LYS A 183 1.25 18.71 -1.62
CA LYS A 183 0.48 19.27 -2.74
C LYS A 183 0.14 18.21 -3.78
N GLU A 184 1.11 17.39 -4.16
CA GLU A 184 0.92 16.28 -5.10
C GLU A 184 -0.09 15.26 -4.56
N PHE A 185 0.01 14.93 -3.27
CA PHE A 185 -0.95 14.07 -2.59
C PHE A 185 -2.36 14.64 -2.66
N LEU A 186 -2.56 15.89 -2.23
CA LEU A 186 -3.86 16.55 -2.25
C LEU A 186 -4.43 16.63 -3.67
N SER A 187 -3.60 16.96 -4.66
CA SER A 187 -4.00 16.99 -6.06
C SER A 187 -4.48 15.61 -6.54
N SER A 188 -3.71 14.56 -6.25
CA SER A 188 -4.05 13.18 -6.62
C SER A 188 -5.34 12.71 -5.96
N ILE A 189 -5.55 13.01 -4.67
CA ILE A 189 -6.79 12.66 -3.97
C ILE A 189 -7.97 13.45 -4.52
N ASN A 190 -7.81 14.75 -4.79
CA ASN A 190 -8.91 15.54 -5.36
C ASN A 190 -9.32 15.05 -6.76
N ALA A 191 -8.35 14.68 -7.60
CA ALA A 191 -8.63 14.08 -8.90
C ALA A 191 -9.38 12.75 -8.76
N PHE A 192 -8.91 11.86 -7.88
CA PHE A 192 -9.56 10.58 -7.60
C PHE A 192 -11.00 10.77 -7.09
N ARG A 193 -11.20 11.66 -6.10
CA ARG A 193 -12.51 11.96 -5.51
C ARG A 193 -13.49 12.59 -6.49
N THR A 194 -13.01 13.41 -7.41
CA THR A 194 -13.88 14.00 -8.44
C THR A 194 -14.51 12.90 -9.30
N ALA A 195 -13.79 11.79 -9.51
CA ALA A 195 -14.31 10.61 -10.20
C ALA A 195 -15.17 9.71 -9.30
N THR A 196 -14.85 9.57 -8.00
CA THR A 196 -15.49 8.55 -7.13
C THR A 196 -16.58 9.05 -6.20
N LYS A 197 -16.59 10.34 -5.83
CA LYS A 197 -17.59 11.02 -4.98
C LYS A 197 -17.78 10.44 -3.56
N VAL A 198 -16.71 9.97 -2.91
CA VAL A 198 -16.78 9.37 -1.56
C VAL A 198 -16.04 10.20 -0.49
N LEU A 199 -16.41 10.01 0.79
CA LEU A 199 -15.79 10.60 1.97
C LEU A 199 -14.41 9.96 2.27
N VAL A 200 -13.38 10.76 2.58
CA VAL A 200 -12.01 10.29 2.75
C VAL A 200 -11.58 10.25 4.23
N ILE A 201 -11.03 9.11 4.64
CA ILE A 201 -10.34 8.88 5.90
C ILE A 201 -8.84 8.70 5.60
N LEU A 202 -8.00 9.51 6.23
CA LEU A 202 -6.55 9.40 6.10
C LEU A 202 -5.98 8.51 7.21
N SER A 203 -5.27 7.46 6.82
CA SER A 203 -4.48 6.61 7.71
C SER A 203 -2.99 6.83 7.43
N TYR A 204 -2.28 7.28 8.47
CA TYR A 204 -0.83 7.34 8.46
C TYR A 204 -0.29 6.21 9.32
N THR A 205 0.66 5.44 8.79
CA THR A 205 1.35 4.39 9.55
C THR A 205 2.84 4.72 9.65
N TYR A 206 3.36 4.76 10.87
CA TYR A 206 4.81 4.81 11.12
C TYR A 206 5.45 3.49 10.69
N SER A 207 6.31 3.53 9.67
CA SER A 207 7.11 2.36 9.27
C SER A 207 8.40 2.32 10.09
N TYR A 208 8.51 1.36 11.02
CA TYR A 208 9.64 1.22 11.97
C TYR A 208 10.94 0.64 11.34
N THR A 209 10.97 0.39 10.04
CA THR A 209 12.03 -0.45 9.45
C THR A 209 13.37 0.24 9.18
N LYS A 210 13.53 1.55 9.40
CA LYS A 210 14.78 2.27 9.06
C LYS A 210 15.50 3.03 10.18
N ILE A 211 14.99 3.00 11.43
CA ILE A 211 15.62 3.77 12.53
C ILE A 211 16.86 3.06 13.12
N GLN A 212 17.09 1.78 12.85
CA GLN A 212 18.25 1.06 13.41
C GLN A 212 19.60 1.28 12.70
N SER A 213 19.64 1.95 11.54
CA SER A 213 20.91 2.18 10.82
C SER A 213 21.52 3.57 11.01
N ALA A 214 20.82 4.50 11.66
CA ALA A 214 21.30 5.88 11.82
C ALA A 214 21.92 6.18 13.20
N ASP A 215 21.78 5.27 14.18
CA ASP A 215 22.17 5.52 15.58
C ASP A 215 23.48 4.84 16.01
N GLN A 216 24.25 4.25 15.07
CA GLN A 216 25.56 3.65 15.37
C GLN A 216 26.76 4.47 14.90
N SER A 217 26.56 5.63 14.24
CA SER A 217 27.67 6.47 13.76
C SER A 217 28.06 7.62 14.70
N LYS A 218 27.43 7.76 15.88
CA LYS A 218 27.69 8.90 16.80
C LYS A 218 28.25 8.56 18.19
N THR A 219 28.65 7.32 18.47
CA THR A 219 29.17 6.94 19.81
C THR A 219 30.70 6.73 19.89
N ASN A 220 31.47 7.08 18.86
CA ASN A 220 32.93 6.89 18.85
C ASN A 220 33.78 8.07 19.40
N TYR A 221 33.24 8.92 20.29
CA TYR A 221 34.03 10.04 20.86
C TYR A 221 34.35 10.00 22.35
N PHE A 222 33.98 8.95 23.09
CA PHE A 222 34.41 8.81 24.47
C PHE A 222 34.82 7.37 24.81
N ARG A 223 36.09 7.06 24.54
CA ARG A 223 36.85 6.09 25.33
C ARG A 223 38.34 6.39 25.23
N SER A 224 38.88 6.90 26.34
CA SER A 224 40.30 6.92 26.68
C SER A 224 40.40 6.70 28.20
N PRO A 225 41.56 6.23 28.69
CA PRO A 225 41.84 4.89 29.19
C PRO A 225 41.26 4.59 30.58
#